data_AF-A0A7J2JTA8-F1
#
_entry.id   AF-A0A7J2JTA8-F1
#
_cell.length_a   1.000
_cell.length_b   1.000
_cell.length_c   1.000
_cell.angle_alpha   90.00
_cell.angle_beta   90.00
_cell.angle_gamma   90.00
#
_symmetry.space_group_name_H-M   'P 1'
#
loop_
_entity.id
_entity.type
_entity.pdbx_description
1 polymer ?
#
loop_
_entity_poly.entity_id
_entity_poly.type
_entity_poly.pdbx_seq_one_letter_code
_entity_poly.pdbx_strand_id
1 'polypeptide(L)'
;MDVRVRNPPTKSRLVDILLGLTTGDGDAPPGTSAEAWSILAALGRDGLELLSDRALWSAWERLIRTGLKAGDVDLYQLADRWEILRRMARRVLALMPIEEVRSAARSVLEGDLEATALGREVLRRLHSLEGE
;
A
#
# COMPACT_ATOMS: atom_id res chain seq x y z
N MET A 1 -22.89 20.21 24.90
CA MET A 1 -23.16 20.43 23.47
C MET A 1 -22.13 19.59 22.72
N ASP A 2 -22.56 18.42 22.26
CA ASP A 2 -21.70 17.38 21.69
C ASP A 2 -20.91 17.90 20.48
N VAL A 3 -19.59 17.93 20.62
CA VAL A 3 -18.67 18.05 19.50
C VAL A 3 -18.71 16.71 18.78
N ARG A 4 -19.70 16.55 17.88
CA ARG A 4 -19.68 15.48 16.89
C ARG A 4 -18.44 15.72 16.02
N VAL A 5 -17.36 15.02 16.34
CA VAL A 5 -16.18 14.88 15.49
C VAL A 5 -16.65 14.21 14.20
N ARG A 6 -17.05 15.03 13.23
CA ARG A 6 -17.38 14.59 11.88
C ARG A 6 -16.08 14.10 11.27
N ASN A 7 -15.90 12.77 11.23
CA ASN A 7 -14.90 12.18 10.35
C ASN A 7 -15.10 12.78 8.93
N PRO A 8 -14.07 13.39 8.33
CA PRO A 8 -14.21 14.08 7.05
C PRO A 8 -14.56 13.11 5.91
N PRO A 9 -15.11 13.60 4.78
CA PRO A 9 -15.51 12.81 3.62
C PRO A 9 -14.43 11.85 3.09
N THR A 10 -13.16 12.11 3.42
CA THR A 10 -11.99 11.28 3.14
C THR A 10 -12.04 9.89 3.79
N LYS A 11 -12.44 9.73 5.06
CA LYS A 11 -12.49 8.38 5.69
C LYS A 11 -13.56 7.50 5.03
N SER A 12 -14.74 8.07 4.76
CA SER A 12 -15.82 7.36 4.05
C SER A 12 -15.37 6.91 2.67
N ARG A 13 -14.72 7.81 1.92
CA ARG A 13 -14.22 7.51 0.58
C ARG A 13 -13.19 6.36 0.58
N LEU A 14 -12.27 6.34 1.54
CA LEU A 14 -11.32 5.24 1.68
C LEU A 14 -12.02 3.91 1.98
N VAL A 15 -13.02 3.91 2.86
CA VAL A 15 -13.82 2.71 3.15
C VAL A 15 -14.54 2.23 1.90
N ASP A 16 -15.15 3.13 1.12
CA ASP A 16 -15.83 2.78 -0.12
C ASP A 16 -14.87 2.13 -1.14
N ILE A 17 -13.64 2.68 -1.26
CA ILE A 17 -12.59 2.10 -2.10
C ILE A 17 -12.23 0.69 -1.61
N LEU A 18 -11.98 0.52 -0.31
CA LEU A 18 -11.60 -0.77 0.27
C LEU A 18 -12.70 -1.81 0.08
N LEU A 19 -13.96 -1.47 0.32
CA LEU A 19 -15.11 -2.36 0.09
C LEU A 19 -15.32 -2.69 -1.39
N GLY A 20 -15.08 -1.74 -2.30
CA GLY A 20 -15.09 -2.02 -3.74
C GLY A 20 -14.03 -3.06 -4.13
N LEU A 21 -12.88 -3.06 -3.45
CA LEU A 21 -11.77 -3.97 -3.72
C LEU A 21 -11.89 -5.33 -2.99
N THR A 22 -12.79 -5.50 -2.03
CA THR A 22 -13.01 -6.83 -1.41
C THR A 22 -13.82 -7.78 -2.30
N THR A 23 -14.52 -7.25 -3.32
CA THR A 23 -15.47 -8.02 -4.15
C THR A 23 -14.95 -8.40 -5.54
N GLY A 24 -13.81 -7.87 -5.96
CA GLY A 24 -13.22 -8.18 -7.27
C GLY A 24 -11.96 -9.05 -7.18
N ASP A 25 -11.54 -9.60 -8.31
CA ASP A 25 -10.24 -10.26 -8.48
C ASP A 25 -9.21 -9.33 -9.17
N GLY A 26 -7.91 -9.54 -8.93
CA GLY A 26 -6.82 -8.85 -9.64
C GLY A 26 -6.24 -7.60 -8.96
N ASP A 27 -5.53 -6.76 -9.70
CA ASP A 27 -4.97 -5.50 -9.18
C ASP A 27 -6.07 -4.45 -8.91
N ALA A 28 -5.74 -3.38 -8.18
CA ALA A 28 -6.66 -2.24 -8.04
C ALA A 28 -6.76 -1.47 -9.38
N PRO A 29 -7.93 -0.88 -9.71
CA PRO A 29 -8.06 -0.09 -10.92
C PRO A 29 -7.07 1.08 -10.99
N PRO A 30 -6.69 1.56 -12.19
CA PRO A 30 -5.80 2.70 -12.35
C PRO A 30 -6.30 3.92 -11.56
N GLY A 31 -5.40 4.58 -10.83
CA GLY A 31 -5.72 5.75 -10.00
C GLY A 31 -6.34 5.43 -8.64
N THR A 32 -6.98 4.25 -8.45
CA THR A 32 -7.57 3.86 -7.16
C THR A 32 -6.52 3.68 -6.08
N SER A 33 -5.35 3.11 -6.42
CA SER A 33 -4.25 2.93 -5.48
C SER A 33 -3.73 4.28 -4.96
N ALA A 34 -3.40 5.20 -5.87
CA ALA A 34 -2.89 6.53 -5.50
C ALA A 34 -3.91 7.34 -4.69
N GLU A 35 -5.19 7.28 -5.06
CA GLU A 35 -6.26 7.91 -4.28
C GLU A 35 -6.31 7.33 -2.85
N ALA A 36 -6.30 6.00 -2.71
CA ALA A 36 -6.35 5.35 -1.41
C ALA A 36 -5.16 5.72 -0.52
N TRP A 37 -3.93 5.74 -1.05
CA TRP A 37 -2.74 6.08 -0.28
C TRP A 37 -2.70 7.55 0.12
N SER A 38 -3.08 8.46 -0.77
CA SER A 38 -3.17 9.89 -0.48
C SER A 38 -4.22 10.18 0.60
N ILE A 39 -5.39 9.54 0.52
CA ILE A 39 -6.42 9.64 1.56
C ILE A 39 -5.89 9.09 2.90
N LEU A 40 -5.24 7.93 2.88
CA LEU A 40 -4.69 7.33 4.09
C LEU A 40 -3.61 8.23 4.72
N ALA A 41 -2.76 8.86 3.90
CA ALA A 41 -1.76 9.82 4.37
C ALA A 41 -2.40 11.06 5.02
N ALA A 42 -3.51 11.54 4.47
CA ALA A 42 -4.26 12.67 5.01
C ALA A 42 -4.98 12.34 6.33
N LEU A 43 -5.46 11.10 6.50
CA LEU A 43 -6.11 10.65 7.74
C LEU A 43 -5.13 10.51 8.92
N GLY A 44 -3.84 10.31 8.64
CA GLY A 44 -2.84 10.15 9.69
C GLY A 44 -3.18 8.99 10.64
N ARG A 45 -3.18 9.24 11.96
CA ARG A 45 -3.45 8.18 12.95
C ARG A 45 -4.85 7.58 12.84
N ASP A 46 -5.84 8.33 12.37
CA ASP A 46 -7.22 7.83 12.24
C ASP A 46 -7.38 6.79 11.13
N GLY A 47 -6.39 6.71 10.23
CA GLY A 47 -6.27 5.68 9.20
C GLY A 47 -5.69 4.36 9.70
N LEU A 48 -4.99 4.33 10.85
CA LEU A 48 -4.36 3.12 11.39
C LEU A 48 -5.38 2.06 11.81
N GLU A 49 -6.57 2.48 12.24
CA GLU A 49 -7.67 1.57 12.59
C GLU A 49 -8.07 0.70 11.40
N LEU A 50 -8.11 1.28 10.20
CA LEU A 50 -8.51 0.59 8.98
C LEU A 50 -7.48 -0.45 8.52
N LEU A 51 -6.19 -0.21 8.79
CA LEU A 51 -5.12 -1.17 8.51
C LEU A 51 -5.18 -2.41 9.41
N SER A 52 -5.81 -2.29 10.58
CA SER A 52 -5.95 -3.38 11.54
C SER A 52 -7.21 -4.22 11.31
N ASP A 53 -8.11 -3.76 10.44
CA ASP A 53 -9.35 -4.47 10.12
C ASP A 53 -9.08 -5.66 9.18
N ARG A 54 -9.30 -6.87 9.70
CA ARG A 54 -9.12 -8.12 8.95
C ARG A 54 -10.10 -8.27 7.79
N ALA A 55 -11.30 -7.68 7.87
CA ALA A 55 -12.28 -7.75 6.79
C ALA A 55 -11.79 -7.01 5.53
N LEU A 56 -10.88 -6.05 5.69
CA LEU A 56 -10.32 -5.25 4.60
C LEU A 56 -8.95 -5.74 4.14
N TRP A 57 -8.45 -6.86 4.68
CA TRP A 57 -7.09 -7.33 4.44
C TRP A 57 -6.83 -7.62 2.96
N SER A 58 -7.74 -8.31 2.26
CA SER A 58 -7.60 -8.59 0.83
C SER A 58 -7.52 -7.31 -0.01
N ALA A 59 -8.34 -6.29 0.32
CA ALA A 59 -8.29 -4.99 -0.34
C ALA A 59 -6.93 -4.30 -0.10
N TRP A 60 -6.40 -4.37 1.12
CA TRP A 60 -5.08 -3.83 1.42
C TRP A 60 -3.96 -4.56 0.68
N GLU A 61 -4.00 -5.89 0.59
CA GLU A 61 -3.01 -6.65 -0.19
C GLU A 61 -2.99 -6.22 -1.65
N ARG A 62 -4.17 -6.06 -2.25
CA ARG A 62 -4.32 -5.58 -3.64
C ARG A 62 -3.78 -4.17 -3.82
N LEU A 63 -4.14 -3.25 -2.92
CA LEU A 63 -3.63 -1.87 -2.95
C LEU A 63 -2.12 -1.83 -2.81
N ILE A 64 -1.55 -2.63 -1.90
CA ILE A 64 -0.11 -2.65 -1.69
C ILE A 64 0.61 -3.21 -2.92
N ARG A 65 0.14 -4.33 -3.46
CA ARG A 65 0.71 -4.93 -4.68
C ARG A 65 0.70 -3.93 -5.84
N THR A 66 -0.43 -3.25 -6.01
CA THR A 66 -0.60 -2.22 -7.04
C THR A 66 0.34 -1.04 -6.80
N GLY A 67 0.40 -0.52 -5.57
CA GLY A 67 1.26 0.61 -5.22
C GLY A 67 2.76 0.30 -5.32
N LEU A 68 3.16 -0.92 -4.96
CA LEU A 68 4.54 -1.39 -5.13
C LEU A 68 4.94 -1.38 -6.61
N LYS A 69 4.11 -1.98 -7.48
CA LYS A 69 4.32 -2.01 -8.93
C LYS A 69 4.30 -0.61 -9.56
N ALA A 70 3.46 0.28 -9.04
CA ALA A 70 3.32 1.64 -9.54
C ALA A 70 4.40 2.61 -9.02
N GLY A 71 5.22 2.22 -8.03
CA GLY A 71 6.16 3.15 -7.39
C GLY A 71 5.45 4.26 -6.59
N ASP A 72 4.34 3.93 -5.93
CA ASP A 72 3.50 4.92 -5.27
C ASP A 72 4.17 5.56 -4.06
N VAL A 73 4.65 6.80 -4.21
CA VAL A 73 5.43 7.52 -3.21
C VAL A 73 4.75 7.55 -1.84
N ASP A 74 3.43 7.72 -1.79
CA ASP A 74 2.69 7.81 -0.53
C ASP A 74 2.74 6.46 0.22
N LEU A 75 2.61 5.33 -0.48
CA LEU A 75 2.78 4.00 0.11
C LEU A 75 4.17 3.85 0.75
N TYR A 76 5.23 4.16 0.01
CA TYR A 76 6.60 3.98 0.49
C TYR A 76 6.89 4.89 1.71
N GLN A 77 6.46 6.16 1.68
CA GLN A 77 6.64 7.09 2.79
C GLN A 77 5.78 6.73 4.02
N LEU A 78 4.56 6.21 3.82
CA LEU A 78 3.72 5.73 4.91
C LEU A 78 4.34 4.48 5.55
N ALA A 79 4.92 3.56 4.78
CA ALA A 79 5.58 2.36 5.30
C ALA A 79 6.83 2.67 6.14
N ASP A 80 7.52 3.79 5.91
CA ASP A 80 8.60 4.22 6.80
C ASP A 80 8.06 4.66 8.17
N ARG A 81 6.92 5.35 8.17
CA ARG A 81 6.29 5.91 9.37
C ARG A 81 5.51 4.86 10.18
N TRP A 82 4.84 3.92 9.51
CA TRP A 82 3.89 3.01 10.14
C TRP A 82 4.35 1.57 10.03
N GLU A 83 4.79 1.01 11.17
CA GLU A 83 5.30 -0.35 11.23
C GLU A 83 4.27 -1.40 10.77
N ILE A 84 2.98 -1.21 11.07
CA ILE A 84 1.93 -2.11 10.62
C ILE A 84 1.88 -2.19 9.09
N LEU A 85 1.84 -1.05 8.39
CA LEU A 85 1.84 -1.00 6.93
C LEU A 85 3.12 -1.61 6.35
N ARG A 86 4.27 -1.33 6.95
CA ARG A 86 5.54 -1.94 6.55
C ARG A 86 5.51 -3.47 6.64
N ARG A 87 4.98 -4.02 7.74
CA ARG A 87 4.86 -5.47 7.93
C ARG A 87 3.88 -6.08 6.92
N MET A 88 2.76 -5.40 6.65
CA MET A 88 1.81 -5.81 5.62
C MET A 88 2.48 -5.85 4.25
N ALA A 89 3.17 -4.78 3.86
CA ALA A 89 3.79 -4.68 2.55
C ALA A 89 4.90 -5.70 2.34
N ARG A 90 5.68 -6.02 3.39
CA ARG A 90 6.65 -7.12 3.34
C ARG A 90 6.01 -8.47 3.08
N ARG A 91 4.85 -8.75 3.69
CA ARG A 91 4.12 -10.01 3.45
C ARG A 91 3.62 -10.09 2.01
N VAL A 92 3.05 -9.01 1.51
CA VAL A 92 2.62 -8.93 0.10
C VAL A 92 3.81 -9.16 -0.83
N LEU A 93 4.91 -8.43 -0.63
CA LEU A 93 6.12 -8.55 -1.42
C LEU A 93 6.71 -9.97 -1.41
N ALA A 94 6.69 -10.65 -0.26
CA ALA A 94 7.20 -12.02 -0.15
C ALA A 94 6.43 -13.01 -1.03
N LEU A 95 5.14 -12.76 -1.27
CA LEU A 95 4.24 -13.59 -2.06
C LEU A 95 4.15 -13.18 -3.54
N MET A 96 4.77 -12.06 -3.93
CA MET A 96 4.75 -11.60 -5.31
C MET A 96 5.59 -12.51 -6.22
N PRO A 97 5.11 -12.83 -7.44
CA PRO A 97 5.92 -13.54 -8.43
C PRO A 97 7.08 -12.66 -8.92
N ILE A 98 8.16 -13.31 -9.37
CA ILE A 98 9.40 -12.62 -9.77
C ILE A 98 9.18 -11.49 -10.78
N GLU A 99 8.31 -11.68 -11.77
CA GLU A 99 8.04 -10.66 -12.79
C GLU A 99 7.42 -9.39 -12.20
N GLU A 100 6.62 -9.52 -11.15
CA GLU A 100 6.06 -8.36 -10.47
C GLU A 100 7.05 -7.72 -9.51
N VAL A 101 7.92 -8.51 -8.89
CA VAL A 101 9.02 -7.98 -8.09
C VAL A 101 9.97 -7.18 -9.00
N ARG A 102 10.28 -7.66 -10.21
CA ARG A 102 11.01 -6.90 -11.23
C ARG A 102 10.31 -5.61 -11.61
N SER A 103 8.99 -5.66 -11.83
CA SER A 103 8.19 -4.47 -12.11
C SER A 103 8.28 -3.45 -10.97
N ALA A 104 8.12 -3.89 -9.72
CA ALA A 104 8.22 -3.02 -8.56
C ALA A 104 9.65 -2.46 -8.39
N ALA A 105 10.68 -3.27 -8.61
CA ALA A 105 12.07 -2.83 -8.53
C ALA A 105 12.40 -1.77 -9.58
N ARG A 106 11.88 -1.92 -10.81
CA ARG A 106 12.01 -0.88 -11.85
C ARG A 106 11.39 0.44 -11.37
N SER A 107 10.15 0.39 -10.86
CA SER A 107 9.47 1.58 -10.36
C SER A 107 10.18 2.22 -9.15
N VAL A 108 10.85 1.42 -8.31
CA VAL A 108 11.69 1.92 -7.21
C VAL A 108 12.87 2.74 -7.74
N LEU A 109 13.57 2.23 -8.76
CA LEU A 109 14.73 2.92 -9.36
C LEU A 109 14.30 4.15 -10.17
N GLU A 110 13.20 4.07 -10.92
CA GLU A 110 12.68 5.20 -11.70
C GLU A 110 12.13 6.33 -10.82
N GLY A 111 11.68 6.00 -9.61
CA GLY A 111 11.08 6.95 -8.66
C GLY A 111 12.00 7.44 -7.54
N ASP A 112 13.30 7.11 -7.57
CA ASP A 112 14.28 7.44 -6.53
C ASP A 112 13.85 6.96 -5.11
N LEU A 113 13.22 5.77 -5.03
CA LEU A 113 12.62 5.24 -3.79
C LEU A 113 13.56 4.35 -2.97
N GLU A 114 14.82 4.17 -3.38
CA GLU A 114 15.81 3.28 -2.75
C GLU A 114 16.15 3.70 -1.33
N ALA A 115 15.97 4.98 -0.99
CA ALA A 115 16.17 5.51 0.35
C ALA A 115 15.11 5.05 1.36
N THR A 116 13.97 4.52 0.89
CA THR A 116 12.88 4.06 1.77
C THR A 116 13.12 2.63 2.27
N ALA A 117 12.58 2.26 3.44
CA ALA A 117 12.74 0.91 3.98
C ALA A 117 12.08 -0.15 3.08
N LEU A 118 10.96 0.20 2.44
CA LEU A 118 10.25 -0.69 1.53
C LEU A 118 10.98 -0.79 0.17
N GLY A 119 11.53 0.31 -0.36
CA GLY A 119 12.33 0.29 -1.60
C GLY A 119 13.54 -0.62 -1.50
N ARG A 120 14.30 -0.53 -0.39
CA ARG A 120 15.40 -1.48 -0.12
C ARG A 120 14.96 -2.93 -0.05
N GLU A 121 13.77 -3.19 0.51
CA GLU A 121 13.25 -4.56 0.62
C GLU A 121 12.86 -5.13 -0.74
N VAL A 122 12.25 -4.31 -1.61
CA VAL A 122 11.92 -4.69 -2.99
C VAL A 122 13.20 -5.07 -3.75
N LEU A 123 14.23 -4.23 -3.71
CA LEU A 123 15.51 -4.51 -4.38
C LEU A 123 16.21 -5.74 -3.80
N ARG A 124 16.22 -5.91 -2.48
CA ARG A 124 16.76 -7.10 -1.83
C ARG A 124 16.01 -8.36 -2.25
N ARG A 125 14.67 -8.30 -2.32
CA ARG A 125 13.85 -9.44 -2.73
C ARG A 125 14.12 -9.82 -4.17
N LEU A 126 14.27 -8.84 -5.07
CA LEU A 126 14.64 -9.11 -6.46
C LEU A 126 15.99 -9.85 -6.53
N HIS A 127 17.00 -9.32 -5.84
CA HIS A 127 18.33 -9.93 -5.84
C HIS A 127 18.31 -11.38 -5.32
N SER A 128 17.54 -11.64 -4.26
CA SER A 128 17.35 -13.00 -3.74
C SER A 128 16.67 -13.94 -4.73
N LEU A 129 15.71 -13.47 -5.52
CA LEU A 129 15.01 -14.28 -6.52
C LEU A 129 15.84 -14.55 -7.77
N GLU A 130 16.77 -13.67 -8.12
CA GLU A 130 17.64 -13.84 -9.29
C GLU A 130 18.92 -14.64 -8.99
N GLY A 131 19.26 -14.79 -7.71
CA GLY A 131 20.38 -15.63 -7.25
C GLY A 131 20.02 -17.07 -6.89
N GLU A 132 18.72 -17.42 -6.91
CA GLU A 132 18.18 -18.78 -6.74
C GLU A 132 18.00 -19.48 -8.10
#